data_AF-Q6FN05-F1
#
_entry.id   AF-Q6FN05-F1
#
_cell.length_a   1.000
_cell.length_b   1.000
_cell.length_c   1.000
_cell.angle_alpha   90.00
_cell.angle_beta   90.00
_cell.angle_gamma   90.00
#
_symmetry.space_group_name_H-M   'P 1'
#
loop_
_entity.id
_entity.type
_entity.pdbx_description
1 polymer ?
#
loop_
_entity_poly.entity_id
_entity_poly.type
_entity_poly.pdbx_seq_one_letter_code
_entity_poly.pdbx_strand_id
1 'polypeptide(L)'
;MNVEENDDLYGILAEKNIKFVQLGLFKKFETWYGTAVYFNSENKKLGFYDETQMKPGQQGNGYGRGSKIIKGKTVKKKKMTNKALSSLNDHALSNIQLKSNPKTSDNQFWLDTLYVCEYCFKYTDVKDDFVNHVHQCSFKEKAPGRIKYKSPQYTIRRVKGSKHQLFCQCLCLFTKLYLDNKSVFFKLDHYEFYIVYETGKTIPMAFFSKDLVSYNQNNLACILTLPPYQRMGLGSLLIEFSYHLSRLEGIVSGPELPLSPFGLIGYLRYWSLVICWQLCEGDLSNFERLSIQDISLATGIRISDIIPTLKHLNCIIDENHINLKVLKQWLKTHTKPGQNPFMINEEYLLIDD
;
A
#
# COMPACT_ATOMS: atom_id res chain seq x y z
N MET A 1 17.25 24.68 27.81
CA MET A 1 17.97 23.49 27.33
C MET A 1 17.03 22.76 26.39
N ASN A 2 17.34 22.82 25.10
CA ASN A 2 16.53 22.24 24.04
C ASN A 2 16.65 20.72 24.10
N VAL A 3 15.51 20.04 24.24
CA VAL A 3 15.41 18.60 24.02
C VAL A 3 15.28 18.42 22.52
N GLU A 4 16.36 18.01 21.86
CA GLU A 4 16.31 17.56 20.47
C GLU A 4 15.34 16.37 20.38
N GLU A 5 14.33 16.52 19.53
CA GLU A 5 13.34 15.49 19.24
C GLU A 5 14.05 14.31 18.54
N ASN A 6 13.99 13.12 19.14
CA ASN A 6 14.54 11.90 18.56
C ASN A 6 13.79 11.52 17.26
N ASP A 7 14.27 12.00 16.12
CA ASP A 7 13.90 11.60 14.76
C ASP A 7 14.25 10.12 14.45
N ASP A 8 14.96 9.44 15.35
CA ASP A 8 15.36 8.03 15.23
C ASP A 8 14.19 7.03 15.34
N LEU A 9 12.99 7.46 15.74
CA LEU A 9 11.90 6.54 16.12
C LEU A 9 11.35 5.69 14.95
N TYR A 10 11.56 6.11 13.70
CA TYR A 10 11.05 5.41 12.51
C TYR A 10 12.08 5.26 11.38
N GLY A 11 13.34 5.63 11.63
CA GLY A 11 14.41 5.56 10.65
C GLY A 11 14.10 6.29 9.35
N ILE A 12 13.44 7.45 9.42
CA ILE A 12 13.19 8.32 8.27
C ILE A 12 14.39 9.24 8.10
N LEU A 13 14.85 9.45 6.88
CA LEU A 13 15.92 10.39 6.57
C LEU A 13 15.38 11.46 5.60
N ALA A 14 15.85 12.70 5.77
CA ALA A 14 15.49 13.82 4.90
C ALA A 14 15.93 13.60 3.45
N GLU A 15 17.06 12.93 3.25
CA GLU A 15 17.63 12.66 1.94
C GLU A 15 17.73 11.15 1.66
N LYS A 16 17.65 10.79 0.37
CA LYS A 16 17.81 9.41 -0.08
C LYS A 16 19.23 8.92 0.23
N ASN A 17 19.34 7.81 0.97
CA ASN A 17 20.62 7.21 1.35
C ASN A 17 20.94 5.92 0.57
N ILE A 18 19.96 5.30 -0.09
CA ILE A 18 20.14 4.20 -1.04
C ILE A 18 19.83 4.74 -2.43
N LYS A 19 20.76 4.70 -3.38
CA LYS A 19 20.53 5.27 -4.72
C LYS A 19 19.57 4.42 -5.55
N PHE A 20 19.86 3.13 -5.70
CA PHE A 20 19.11 2.21 -6.53
C PHE A 20 18.64 0.96 -5.79
N VAL A 21 17.54 0.41 -6.28
CA VAL A 21 17.11 -0.96 -5.99
C VAL A 21 17.20 -1.79 -7.26
N GLN A 22 17.88 -2.94 -7.17
CA GLN A 22 17.86 -4.00 -8.17
C GLN A 22 16.83 -5.05 -7.74
N LEU A 23 15.61 -4.99 -8.30
CA LEU A 23 14.52 -5.93 -8.04
C LEU A 23 14.55 -7.09 -9.06
N GLY A 24 14.97 -8.28 -8.62
CA GLY A 24 15.21 -9.40 -9.54
C GLY A 24 16.41 -9.11 -10.46
N LEU A 25 16.64 -9.98 -11.45
CA LEU A 25 17.86 -9.89 -12.27
C LEU A 25 17.84 -8.73 -13.29
N PHE A 26 16.67 -8.16 -13.58
CA PHE A 26 16.49 -7.30 -14.76
C PHE A 26 15.90 -5.92 -14.49
N LYS A 27 15.44 -5.60 -13.26
CA LYS A 27 14.75 -4.33 -12.97
C LYS A 27 15.59 -3.52 -11.99
N LYS A 28 16.15 -2.39 -12.44
CA LYS A 28 16.87 -1.43 -11.59
C LYS A 28 16.18 -0.06 -11.64
N PHE A 29 15.89 0.53 -10.49
CA PHE A 29 15.23 1.84 -10.39
C PHE A 29 15.63 2.57 -9.11
N GLU A 30 15.44 3.89 -9.11
CA GLU A 30 15.78 4.73 -7.95
C GLU A 30 14.82 4.51 -6.77
N THR A 31 15.32 4.74 -5.56
CA THR A 31 14.46 4.87 -4.37
C THR A 31 13.77 6.24 -4.36
N TRP A 32 12.71 6.39 -3.58
CA TRP A 32 12.00 7.68 -3.45
C TRP A 32 12.31 8.38 -2.13
N TYR A 33 12.51 7.61 -1.06
CA TYR A 33 12.69 8.14 0.28
C TYR A 33 13.95 7.59 0.94
N GLY A 34 14.56 8.43 1.78
CA GLY A 34 15.64 8.02 2.67
C GLY A 34 15.14 7.21 3.85
N THR A 35 15.91 6.19 4.23
CA THR A 35 15.60 5.42 5.42
C THR A 35 16.81 4.76 6.07
N ALA A 36 16.94 4.91 7.39
CA ALA A 36 17.99 4.31 8.20
C ALA A 36 17.68 2.87 8.62
N VAL A 37 16.44 2.37 8.42
CA VAL A 37 15.96 1.07 8.95
C VAL A 37 16.74 -0.15 8.46
N TYR A 38 17.50 0.00 7.38
CA TYR A 38 18.34 -1.05 6.80
C TYR A 38 19.74 -1.11 7.40
N PHE A 39 20.16 -0.09 8.13
CA PHE A 39 21.55 0.14 8.47
C PHE A 39 21.76 0.07 9.98
N ASN A 40 22.91 -0.46 10.37
CA ASN A 40 23.38 -0.32 11.74
C ASN A 40 23.68 1.17 12.01
N SER A 41 23.21 1.66 13.17
CA SER A 41 23.30 3.08 13.56
C SER A 41 24.73 3.59 13.72
N GLU A 42 25.69 2.72 14.06
CA GLU A 42 27.07 3.10 14.36
C GLU A 42 27.93 3.13 13.10
N ASN A 43 27.87 2.08 12.28
CA ASN A 43 28.80 1.90 11.16
C ASN A 43 28.16 2.09 9.78
N LYS A 44 26.85 2.37 9.72
CA LYS A 44 26.06 2.59 8.49
C LYS A 44 26.20 1.45 7.47
N LYS A 45 26.59 0.25 7.90
CA LYS A 45 26.55 -0.96 7.08
C LYS A 45 25.16 -1.57 7.12
N LEU A 46 24.79 -2.25 6.04
CA LEU A 46 23.53 -2.98 5.96
C LEU A 46 23.45 -4.00 7.10
N GLY A 47 22.35 -4.03 7.87
CA GLY A 47 22.26 -4.85 9.07
C GLY A 47 20.86 -5.34 9.45
N PHE A 48 20.61 -6.64 9.21
CA PHE A 48 20.40 -7.62 10.28
C PHE A 48 21.13 -8.93 9.90
N TYR A 49 22.27 -9.19 10.55
CA TYR A 49 22.99 -10.48 10.52
C TYR A 49 22.50 -11.31 11.71
N ASP A 50 22.03 -12.54 11.49
CA ASP A 50 21.72 -13.47 12.57
C ASP A 50 22.98 -14.29 12.93
N GLU A 51 23.73 -13.85 13.94
CA GLU A 51 24.92 -14.55 14.45
C GLU A 51 24.57 -15.77 15.34
N THR A 52 23.31 -16.01 15.70
CA THR A 52 22.96 -17.10 16.64
C THR A 52 22.96 -18.51 16.03
N GLN A 53 23.36 -18.66 14.76
CA GLN A 53 23.53 -19.97 14.10
C GLN A 53 24.98 -20.38 13.80
N MET A 54 25.99 -19.62 14.27
CA MET A 54 27.37 -20.13 14.28
C MET A 54 27.71 -20.69 15.66
N LYS A 55 27.58 -22.02 15.81
CA LYS A 55 28.48 -22.73 16.72
C LYS A 55 29.86 -22.78 16.06
N PRO A 56 30.96 -22.58 16.80
CA PRO A 56 32.29 -22.65 16.20
C PRO A 56 32.50 -24.06 15.62
N GLY A 57 32.72 -24.16 14.30
CA GLY A 57 33.32 -25.36 13.69
C GLY A 57 32.47 -26.25 12.78
N GLN A 58 31.37 -25.80 12.16
CA GLN A 58 30.73 -26.58 11.08
C GLN A 58 30.49 -25.76 9.82
N GLN A 59 31.25 -26.10 8.77
CA GLN A 59 30.93 -25.74 7.39
C GLN A 59 29.64 -26.47 7.00
N GLY A 60 28.57 -25.75 6.69
CA GLY A 60 27.33 -26.37 6.26
C GLY A 60 26.23 -25.38 5.87
N ASN A 61 25.83 -25.47 4.59
CA ASN A 61 24.50 -25.25 4.01
C ASN A 61 23.44 -24.59 4.91
N GLY A 62 22.99 -23.39 4.52
CA GLY A 62 22.03 -22.61 5.32
C GLY A 62 20.77 -22.14 4.59
N TYR A 63 19.75 -23.00 4.54
CA TYR A 63 18.35 -22.58 4.59
C TYR A 63 17.76 -22.98 5.95
N GLY A 64 17.30 -21.98 6.72
CA GLY A 64 16.13 -22.04 7.61
C GLY A 64 16.30 -22.57 9.05
N ARG A 65 15.94 -21.73 10.04
CA ARG A 65 14.82 -21.89 11.01
C ARG A 65 15.03 -20.99 12.25
N GLY A 66 14.02 -20.19 12.61
CA GLY A 66 13.79 -19.74 14.00
C GLY A 66 13.97 -18.25 14.30
N SER A 67 12.89 -17.47 14.19
CA SER A 67 12.77 -16.07 14.61
C SER A 67 12.83 -15.88 16.13
N LYS A 68 13.46 -14.79 16.61
CA LYS A 68 13.15 -14.15 17.91
C LYS A 68 12.83 -12.67 17.73
N ILE A 69 11.75 -12.25 18.39
CA ILE A 69 11.01 -11.00 18.23
C ILE A 69 11.58 -9.90 19.15
N ILE A 70 11.85 -8.71 18.61
CA ILE A 70 12.13 -7.50 19.40
C ILE A 70 10.80 -6.90 19.90
N LYS A 71 10.60 -6.89 21.23
CA LYS A 71 9.44 -6.27 21.89
C LYS A 71 9.56 -4.73 21.87
N GLY A 72 9.00 -4.07 20.86
CA GLY A 72 8.72 -2.63 20.89
C GLY A 72 7.69 -2.24 21.97
N LYS A 73 7.92 -1.13 22.68
CA LYS A 73 7.00 -0.54 23.67
C LYS A 73 5.87 0.23 22.97
N THR A 74 4.66 0.14 23.49
CA THR A 74 3.47 0.89 23.02
C THR A 74 3.47 2.29 23.66
N VAL A 75 3.35 3.35 22.85
CA VAL A 75 3.13 4.73 23.36
C VAL A 75 1.88 5.33 22.71
N LYS A 76 1.09 6.05 23.53
CA LYS A 76 -0.23 6.60 23.23
C LYS A 76 -0.22 7.65 22.10
N LYS A 77 -1.16 7.52 21.14
CA LYS A 77 -1.47 8.52 20.11
C LYS A 77 -1.89 9.86 20.76
N LYS A 78 -1.26 10.98 20.36
CA LYS A 78 -1.80 12.34 20.57
C LYS A 78 -2.58 12.78 19.32
N LYS A 79 -3.78 13.34 19.53
CA LYS A 79 -4.64 13.93 18.49
C LYS A 79 -3.94 15.14 17.86
N MET A 80 -3.79 15.15 16.54
CA MET A 80 -3.53 16.37 15.78
C MET A 80 -4.86 17.05 15.42
N THR A 81 -4.93 18.36 15.67
CA THR A 81 -6.09 19.21 15.39
C THR A 81 -6.08 19.73 13.95
N ASN A 82 -7.26 19.70 13.32
CA ASN A 82 -7.53 20.18 11.97
C ASN A 82 -7.31 21.70 11.83
N LYS A 83 -6.37 22.13 11.00
CA LYS A 83 -6.44 23.44 10.33
C LYS A 83 -5.53 23.51 9.10
N ALA A 84 -6.01 23.02 7.96
CA ALA A 84 -5.59 23.45 6.61
C ALA A 84 -6.52 22.81 5.57
N LEU A 85 -7.76 23.31 5.50
CA LEU A 85 -8.72 22.97 4.45
C LEU A 85 -9.41 24.27 4.03
N SER A 86 -8.66 25.14 3.35
CA SER A 86 -9.19 26.33 2.68
C SER A 86 -8.13 26.96 1.77
N SER A 87 -7.93 26.40 0.58
CA SER A 87 -7.57 27.12 -0.67
C SER A 87 -6.95 26.18 -1.70
N LEU A 88 -7.77 25.49 -2.48
CA LEU A 88 -7.31 24.88 -3.73
C LEU A 88 -8.29 25.32 -4.83
N ASN A 89 -7.90 26.34 -5.58
CA ASN A 89 -8.54 26.75 -6.84
C ASN A 89 -7.87 26.02 -8.02
N ASP A 90 -8.67 25.75 -9.04
CA ASP A 90 -8.45 24.87 -10.20
C ASP A 90 -7.38 25.30 -11.24
N HIS A 91 -6.24 25.87 -10.82
CA HIS A 91 -5.16 26.23 -11.76
C HIS A 91 -3.75 25.71 -11.40
N ALA A 92 -3.62 24.76 -10.48
CA ALA A 92 -2.32 24.22 -10.06
C ALA A 92 -1.93 22.85 -10.66
N LEU A 93 -2.44 22.48 -11.84
CA LEU A 93 -2.13 21.21 -12.51
C LEU A 93 -1.24 21.31 -13.76
N SER A 94 -0.67 22.49 -14.07
CA SER A 94 0.20 22.66 -15.25
C SER A 94 1.67 22.96 -14.97
N ASN A 95 2.13 23.05 -13.73
CA ASN A 95 3.55 23.35 -13.42
C ASN A 95 4.13 22.50 -12.27
N ILE A 96 3.93 21.17 -12.30
CA ILE A 96 4.82 20.26 -11.55
C ILE A 96 6.09 20.08 -12.38
N GLN A 97 6.90 21.14 -12.41
CA GLN A 97 8.28 21.05 -12.87
C GLN A 97 9.03 20.27 -11.78
N LEU A 98 9.43 19.04 -12.10
CA LEU A 98 10.43 18.29 -11.32
C LEU A 98 11.64 19.22 -11.14
N LYS A 99 11.83 19.77 -9.94
CA LYS A 99 13.02 20.55 -9.61
C LYS A 99 14.23 19.63 -9.71
N SER A 100 14.95 19.69 -10.82
CA SER A 100 16.32 19.20 -10.91
C SER A 100 17.20 20.15 -10.10
N ASN A 101 17.63 19.73 -8.92
CA ASN A 101 18.64 20.45 -8.14
C ASN A 101 20.05 19.94 -8.48
N PRO A 102 21.08 20.78 -8.35
CA PRO A 102 22.32 20.68 -9.12
C PRO A 102 23.31 19.65 -8.56
N LYS A 103 24.20 19.22 -9.46
CA LYS A 103 25.31 18.28 -9.27
C LYS A 103 26.01 18.44 -7.91
N THR A 104 26.01 17.40 -7.10
CA THR A 104 26.85 17.27 -5.90
C THR A 104 27.69 15.99 -5.96
N SER A 105 28.90 16.11 -5.42
CA SER A 105 30.05 15.20 -5.41
C SER A 105 29.78 13.70 -5.25
N ASP A 106 30.70 12.87 -5.78
CA ASP A 106 30.74 11.40 -5.87
C ASP A 106 30.57 10.57 -4.57
N ASN A 107 30.09 11.14 -3.45
CA ASN A 107 29.93 10.45 -2.16
C ASN A 107 28.55 10.68 -1.50
N GLN A 108 27.47 10.78 -2.30
CA GLN A 108 26.14 11.20 -1.82
C GLN A 108 25.28 10.08 -1.16
N PHE A 109 25.58 8.80 -1.38
CA PHE A 109 24.73 7.69 -0.92
C PHE A 109 25.49 6.72 0.00
N TRP A 110 24.81 6.20 1.03
CA TRP A 110 25.38 5.17 1.92
C TRP A 110 25.50 3.83 1.21
N LEU A 111 24.60 3.56 0.25
CA LEU A 111 24.60 2.38 -0.59
C LEU A 111 24.20 2.74 -2.02
N ASP A 112 25.02 2.37 -3.01
CA ASP A 112 24.67 2.59 -4.41
C ASP A 112 23.50 1.70 -4.84
N THR A 113 23.55 0.41 -4.56
CA THR A 113 22.52 -0.54 -5.00
C THR A 113 22.15 -1.52 -3.89
N LEU A 114 20.88 -1.55 -3.53
CA LEU A 114 20.28 -2.62 -2.73
C LEU A 114 19.75 -3.70 -3.68
N TYR A 115 20.26 -4.92 -3.56
CA TYR A 115 19.77 -6.06 -4.33
C TYR A 115 18.60 -6.71 -3.60
N VAL A 116 17.47 -6.90 -4.28
CA VAL A 116 16.22 -7.38 -3.69
C VAL A 116 15.63 -8.51 -4.55
N CYS A 117 15.36 -9.66 -3.95
CA CYS A 117 14.67 -10.77 -4.60
C CYS A 117 13.25 -10.37 -5.00
N GLU A 118 12.89 -10.51 -6.27
CA GLU A 118 11.54 -10.16 -6.75
C GLU A 118 10.44 -11.12 -6.29
N TYR A 119 10.80 -12.29 -5.75
CA TYR A 119 9.83 -13.28 -5.26
C TYR A 119 9.57 -13.16 -3.76
N CYS A 120 10.62 -12.91 -2.96
CA CYS A 120 10.53 -12.97 -1.51
C CYS A 120 10.98 -11.70 -0.77
N PHE A 121 11.43 -10.68 -1.50
CA PHE A 121 11.92 -9.39 -0.99
C PHE A 121 13.16 -9.47 -0.08
N LYS A 122 13.77 -10.64 0.13
CA LYS A 122 15.09 -10.73 0.77
C LYS A 122 16.08 -9.85 0.03
N TYR A 123 16.96 -9.22 0.79
CA TYR A 123 17.85 -8.19 0.28
C TYR A 123 19.28 -8.38 0.78
N THR A 124 20.22 -7.84 0.02
CA THR A 124 21.67 -7.82 0.32
C THR A 124 22.33 -6.68 -0.45
N ASP A 125 23.50 -6.23 -0.01
CA ASP A 125 24.40 -5.33 -0.73
C ASP A 125 25.45 -6.10 -1.56
N VAL A 126 25.49 -7.43 -1.47
CA VAL A 126 26.42 -8.31 -2.20
C VAL A 126 25.74 -8.93 -3.43
N LYS A 127 26.23 -8.59 -4.62
CA LYS A 127 25.64 -9.04 -5.91
C LYS A 127 25.65 -10.56 -6.08
N ASP A 128 26.75 -11.23 -5.74
CA ASP A 128 26.88 -12.68 -5.97
C ASP A 128 25.94 -13.47 -5.06
N ASP A 129 25.81 -13.08 -3.79
CA ASP A 129 24.83 -13.65 -2.86
C ASP A 129 23.40 -13.49 -3.37
N PHE A 130 23.09 -12.31 -3.90
CA PHE A 130 21.79 -12.04 -4.52
C PHE A 130 21.52 -12.96 -5.72
N VAL A 131 22.48 -13.09 -6.64
CA VAL A 131 22.33 -13.95 -7.83
C VAL A 131 22.14 -15.40 -7.40
N ASN A 132 22.95 -15.89 -6.47
CA ASN A 132 22.80 -17.24 -5.91
C ASN A 132 21.43 -17.45 -5.27
N HIS A 133 20.96 -16.48 -4.48
CA HIS A 133 19.65 -16.53 -3.85
C HIS A 133 18.50 -16.60 -4.87
N VAL A 134 18.52 -15.76 -5.93
CA VAL A 134 17.45 -15.75 -6.94
C VAL A 134 17.30 -17.11 -7.63
N HIS A 135 18.41 -17.79 -7.94
CA HIS A 135 18.37 -19.12 -8.55
C HIS A 135 17.77 -20.19 -7.64
N GLN A 136 17.92 -20.04 -6.32
CA GLN A 136 17.49 -21.04 -5.33
C GLN A 136 16.24 -20.61 -4.55
N CYS A 137 15.59 -19.50 -4.93
CA CYS A 137 14.48 -18.95 -4.16
C CYS A 137 13.24 -19.85 -4.27
N SER A 138 12.83 -20.44 -3.16
CA SER A 138 11.65 -21.33 -3.09
C SER A 138 10.33 -20.66 -3.49
N PHE A 139 10.24 -19.33 -3.38
CA PHE A 139 9.07 -18.57 -3.79
C PHE A 139 8.89 -18.46 -5.30
N LYS A 140 9.90 -18.82 -6.09
CA LYS A 140 9.79 -18.92 -7.56
C LYS A 140 8.74 -19.94 -7.98
N GLU A 141 8.69 -21.07 -7.28
CA GLU A 141 7.76 -22.16 -7.54
C GLU A 141 6.39 -21.94 -6.87
N LYS A 142 6.38 -21.31 -5.68
CA LYS A 142 5.15 -21.18 -4.89
C LYS A 142 5.06 -19.86 -4.13
N ALA A 143 4.12 -19.01 -4.52
CA ALA A 143 3.77 -17.78 -3.81
C ALA A 143 3.14 -18.06 -2.41
N PRO A 144 3.37 -17.18 -1.40
CA PRO A 144 2.82 -17.35 -0.06
C PRO A 144 1.30 -17.16 -0.01
N GLY A 145 0.71 -17.55 1.11
CA GLY A 145 -0.70 -17.26 1.41
C GLY A 145 -1.72 -18.07 0.62
N ARG A 146 -2.99 -17.74 0.84
CA ARG A 146 -4.15 -18.39 0.20
C ARG A 146 -4.73 -17.47 -0.87
N ILE A 147 -5.17 -18.03 -2.00
CA ILE A 147 -5.85 -17.25 -3.03
C ILE A 147 -7.21 -16.82 -2.49
N LYS A 148 -7.56 -15.54 -2.66
CA LYS A 148 -8.87 -14.96 -2.34
C LYS A 148 -9.57 -14.31 -3.54
N TYR A 149 -8.86 -14.14 -4.65
CA TYR A 149 -9.41 -13.73 -5.95
C TYR A 149 -8.59 -14.38 -7.06
N LYS A 150 -9.23 -14.91 -8.09
CA LYS A 150 -8.55 -15.53 -9.23
C LYS A 150 -9.29 -15.24 -10.54
N SER A 151 -8.95 -14.14 -11.19
CA SER A 151 -9.40 -13.84 -12.55
C SER A 151 -8.42 -14.40 -13.59
N PRO A 152 -8.78 -14.36 -14.89
CA PRO A 152 -7.85 -14.73 -15.97
C PRO A 152 -6.55 -13.92 -15.95
N GLN A 153 -6.61 -12.66 -15.51
CA GLN A 153 -5.46 -11.75 -15.55
C GLN A 153 -4.70 -11.70 -14.22
N TYR A 154 -5.41 -11.64 -13.08
CA TYR A 154 -4.80 -11.41 -11.77
C TYR A 154 -5.29 -12.37 -10.69
N THR A 155 -4.37 -12.71 -9.80
CA THR A 155 -4.64 -13.47 -8.58
C THR A 155 -4.32 -12.60 -7.36
N ILE A 156 -5.23 -12.51 -6.39
CA ILE A 156 -4.96 -11.85 -5.09
C ILE A 156 -4.82 -12.92 -4.02
N ARG A 157 -3.72 -12.90 -3.27
CA ARG A 157 -3.45 -13.85 -2.19
C ARG A 157 -3.44 -13.14 -0.84
N ARG A 158 -4.17 -13.71 0.14
CA ARG A 158 -4.12 -13.33 1.56
C ARG A 158 -2.94 -14.02 2.23
N VAL A 159 -1.96 -13.23 2.64
CA VAL A 159 -0.74 -13.64 3.35
C VAL A 159 -0.83 -13.14 4.80
N LYS A 160 -0.88 -14.07 5.76
CA LYS A 160 -0.93 -13.74 7.18
C LYS A 160 0.46 -13.40 7.69
N GLY A 161 0.65 -12.22 8.29
CA GLY A 161 1.95 -11.77 8.82
C GLY A 161 2.48 -12.70 9.92
N SER A 162 1.60 -13.26 10.75
CA SER A 162 1.94 -14.27 11.78
C SER A 162 2.46 -15.59 11.20
N LYS A 163 2.13 -15.94 9.95
CA LYS A 163 2.58 -17.19 9.29
C LYS A 163 3.79 -16.99 8.38
N HIS A 164 3.91 -15.80 7.77
CA HIS A 164 4.94 -15.47 6.79
C HIS A 164 5.78 -14.27 7.23
N GLN A 165 6.21 -14.28 8.49
CA GLN A 165 6.83 -13.13 9.17
C GLN A 165 7.98 -12.51 8.37
N LEU A 166 9.00 -13.30 8.00
CA LEU A 166 10.17 -12.79 7.28
C LEU A 166 9.80 -12.19 5.92
N PHE A 167 8.94 -12.86 5.15
CA PHE A 167 8.46 -12.35 3.86
C PHE A 167 7.76 -11.00 4.03
N CYS A 168 6.85 -10.88 5.00
CA CYS A 168 6.11 -9.66 5.24
C CYS A 168 7.00 -8.53 5.79
N GLN A 169 8.02 -8.84 6.60
CA GLN A 169 9.02 -7.88 7.08
C GLN A 169 9.84 -7.34 5.91
N CYS A 170 10.38 -8.21 5.05
CA CYS A 170 11.12 -7.80 3.85
C CYS A 170 10.25 -6.96 2.90
N LEU A 171 8.99 -7.35 2.67
CA LEU A 171 8.03 -6.55 1.90
C LEU A 171 7.81 -5.16 2.53
N CYS A 172 7.68 -5.09 3.85
CA CYS A 172 7.48 -3.83 4.56
C CYS A 172 8.70 -2.91 4.46
N LEU A 173 9.90 -3.47 4.58
CA LEU A 173 11.15 -2.73 4.41
C LEU A 173 11.27 -2.20 2.98
N PHE A 174 11.06 -3.06 1.97
CA PHE A 174 11.05 -2.63 0.57
C PHE A 174 10.07 -1.47 0.35
N THR A 175 8.87 -1.57 0.94
CA THR A 175 7.83 -0.54 0.85
C THR A 175 8.28 0.80 1.43
N LYS A 176 9.10 0.81 2.50
CA LYS A 176 9.60 2.03 3.14
C LYS A 176 10.46 2.90 2.20
N LEU A 177 11.05 2.30 1.17
CA LEU A 177 11.80 3.01 0.12
C LEU A 177 10.89 3.84 -0.79
N TYR A 178 9.58 3.56 -0.79
CA TYR A 178 8.57 4.15 -1.68
C TYR A 178 7.36 4.75 -0.94
N LEU A 179 7.33 4.68 0.39
CA LEU A 179 6.34 5.34 1.25
C LEU A 179 7.04 5.97 2.46
N ASP A 180 6.87 7.27 2.63
CA ASP A 180 7.43 8.06 3.74
C ASP A 180 6.81 7.69 5.10
N ASN A 181 5.48 7.55 5.13
CA ASN A 181 4.69 7.44 6.37
C ASN A 181 4.47 6.00 6.87
N LYS A 182 5.24 5.02 6.37
CA LYS A 182 5.15 3.65 6.90
C LYS A 182 5.90 3.56 8.22
N SER A 183 5.22 3.12 9.28
CA SER A 183 5.77 3.08 10.65
C SER A 183 5.94 1.67 11.24
N VAL A 184 5.27 0.67 10.66
CA VAL A 184 5.30 -0.73 11.14
C VAL A 184 5.93 -1.65 10.09
N PHE A 185 7.01 -2.33 10.49
CA PHE A 185 7.74 -3.27 9.64
C PHE A 185 8.03 -4.61 10.31
N PHE A 186 8.23 -4.66 11.64
CA PHE A 186 8.74 -5.85 12.33
C PHE A 186 7.68 -6.66 13.07
N LYS A 187 6.70 -6.00 13.71
CA LYS A 187 5.60 -6.63 14.45
C LYS A 187 4.38 -6.77 13.57
N LEU A 188 4.25 -7.92 12.91
CA LEU A 188 3.25 -8.15 11.86
C LEU A 188 2.21 -9.22 12.21
N ASP A 189 2.16 -9.68 13.46
CA ASP A 189 1.31 -10.79 13.88
C ASP A 189 -0.19 -10.49 13.71
N HIS A 190 -0.57 -9.22 13.80
CA HIS A 190 -1.94 -8.72 13.63
C HIS A 190 -2.20 -8.11 12.26
N TYR A 191 -1.34 -8.34 11.28
CA TYR A 191 -1.51 -7.83 9.91
C TYR A 191 -1.74 -8.97 8.91
N GLU A 192 -2.66 -8.72 7.99
CA GLU A 192 -2.79 -9.48 6.76
C GLU A 192 -2.37 -8.64 5.56
N PHE A 193 -1.78 -9.29 4.57
CA PHE A 193 -1.33 -8.68 3.33
C PHE A 193 -2.09 -9.31 2.18
N TYR A 194 -2.69 -8.49 1.32
CA TYR A 194 -3.40 -8.92 0.13
C TYR A 194 -2.57 -8.53 -1.08
N ILE A 195 -1.96 -9.53 -1.71
CA ILE A 195 -0.89 -9.34 -2.70
C ILE A 195 -1.39 -9.78 -4.07
N VAL A 196 -1.25 -8.90 -5.06
CA VAL A 196 -1.58 -9.14 -6.46
C VAL A 196 -0.42 -9.81 -7.17
N TYR A 197 -0.75 -10.82 -7.96
CA TYR A 197 0.12 -11.52 -8.89
C TYR A 197 -0.55 -11.56 -10.26
N GLU A 198 0.23 -11.59 -11.34
CA GLU A 198 -0.28 -12.08 -12.62
C GLU A 198 -0.71 -13.55 -12.45
N THR A 199 -1.87 -13.92 -13.00
CA THR A 199 -2.40 -15.28 -12.84
C THR A 199 -1.43 -16.31 -13.41
N GLY A 200 -1.06 -17.30 -12.58
CA GLY A 200 -0.08 -18.33 -12.94
C GLY A 200 1.39 -17.92 -12.71
N LYS A 201 1.65 -16.70 -12.23
CA LYS A 201 2.99 -16.26 -11.84
C LYS A 201 3.12 -16.15 -10.32
N THR A 202 4.37 -16.03 -9.87
CA THR A 202 4.74 -15.96 -8.44
C THR A 202 5.40 -14.64 -8.05
N ILE A 203 5.54 -13.69 -8.98
CA ILE A 203 6.13 -12.37 -8.73
C ILE A 203 5.03 -11.42 -8.21
N PRO A 204 5.14 -10.90 -6.98
CA PRO A 204 4.25 -9.87 -6.45
C PRO A 204 4.28 -8.61 -7.32
N MET A 205 3.12 -7.98 -7.53
CA MET A 205 3.00 -6.78 -8.37
C MET A 205 2.50 -5.55 -7.61
N ALA A 206 1.61 -5.77 -6.65
CA ALA A 206 1.05 -4.73 -5.78
C ALA A 206 0.53 -5.40 -4.51
N PHE A 207 0.34 -4.65 -3.45
CA PHE A 207 -0.34 -5.16 -2.27
C PHE A 207 -1.01 -4.05 -1.47
N PHE A 208 -1.94 -4.45 -0.59
CA PHE A 208 -2.24 -3.68 0.59
C PHE A 208 -2.10 -4.52 1.86
N SER A 209 -1.96 -3.85 3.00
CA SER A 209 -1.99 -4.45 4.33
C SER A 209 -3.24 -4.02 5.08
N LYS A 210 -3.81 -4.94 5.88
CA LYS A 210 -4.98 -4.73 6.72
C LYS A 210 -4.62 -5.11 8.16
N ASP A 211 -4.95 -4.23 9.10
CA ASP A 211 -4.85 -4.51 10.53
C ASP A 211 -6.08 -5.30 10.97
N LEU A 212 -5.85 -6.45 11.61
CA LEU A 212 -6.91 -7.34 12.10
C LEU A 212 -7.67 -6.74 13.29
N VAL A 213 -7.08 -5.79 14.02
CA VAL A 213 -7.69 -5.15 15.21
C VAL A 213 -7.71 -3.64 15.01
N SER A 214 -8.38 -3.19 13.95
CA SER A 214 -8.46 -1.77 13.65
C SER A 214 -9.51 -1.04 14.50
N TYR A 215 -9.05 -0.27 15.49
CA TYR A 215 -9.94 0.56 16.33
C TYR A 215 -10.76 1.57 15.52
N ASN A 216 -10.21 2.08 14.42
CA ASN A 216 -10.88 3.02 13.54
C ASN A 216 -11.67 2.32 12.41
N GLN A 217 -11.79 0.99 12.43
CA GLN A 217 -12.42 0.20 11.36
C GLN A 217 -11.78 0.45 9.98
N ASN A 218 -10.44 0.57 9.94
CA ASN A 218 -9.72 0.74 8.68
C ASN A 218 -9.71 -0.60 7.92
N ASN A 219 -10.11 -0.57 6.65
CA ASN A 219 -10.02 -1.75 5.79
C ASN A 219 -8.66 -1.88 5.09
N LEU A 220 -7.85 -0.82 5.14
CA LEU A 220 -6.55 -0.72 4.48
C LEU A 220 -5.62 0.19 5.28
N ALA A 221 -4.47 -0.33 5.71
CA ALA A 221 -3.44 0.41 6.44
C ALA A 221 -2.39 1.02 5.50
N CYS A 222 -1.91 0.26 4.53
CA CYS A 222 -0.90 0.70 3.57
C CYS A 222 -1.11 -0.02 2.24
N ILE A 223 -0.95 0.70 1.14
CA ILE A 223 -1.08 0.19 -0.23
C ILE A 223 0.12 0.65 -1.06
N LEU A 224 0.66 -0.26 -1.88
CA LEU A 224 1.71 0.04 -2.84
C LEU A 224 1.53 -0.80 -4.10
N THR A 225 1.55 -0.15 -5.26
CA THR A 225 1.88 -0.82 -6.52
C THR A 225 3.39 -0.71 -6.73
N LEU A 226 4.08 -1.84 -6.89
CA LEU A 226 5.54 -1.81 -7.01
C LEU A 226 5.95 -1.00 -8.24
N PRO A 227 7.08 -0.28 -8.21
CA PRO A 227 7.43 0.67 -9.28
C PRO A 227 7.34 0.13 -10.71
N PRO A 228 7.80 -1.11 -11.02
CA PRO A 228 7.71 -1.66 -12.38
C PRO A 228 6.30 -1.93 -12.88
N TYR A 229 5.29 -1.97 -12.01
CA TYR A 229 3.91 -2.33 -12.33
C TYR A 229 2.91 -1.18 -12.13
N GLN A 230 3.42 0.04 -11.93
CA GLN A 230 2.59 1.23 -11.82
C GLN A 230 1.82 1.49 -13.11
N ARG A 231 0.72 2.24 -13.01
CA ARG A 231 -0.17 2.59 -14.14
C ARG A 231 -0.88 1.39 -14.81
N MET A 232 -0.82 0.19 -14.22
CA MET A 232 -1.58 -0.99 -14.66
C MET A 232 -2.96 -1.13 -13.98
N GLY A 233 -3.43 -0.10 -13.27
CA GLY A 233 -4.73 -0.14 -12.56
C GLY A 233 -4.75 -0.96 -11.26
N LEU A 234 -3.62 -1.53 -10.84
CA LEU A 234 -3.55 -2.43 -9.67
C LEU A 234 -3.90 -1.75 -8.35
N GLY A 235 -3.60 -0.46 -8.20
CA GLY A 235 -4.01 0.31 -7.03
C GLY A 235 -5.53 0.39 -6.89
N SER A 236 -6.23 0.69 -7.99
CA SER A 236 -7.69 0.73 -8.04
C SER A 236 -8.30 -0.65 -7.77
N LEU A 237 -7.74 -1.71 -8.37
CA LEU A 237 -8.13 -3.10 -8.12
C LEU A 237 -8.07 -3.45 -6.63
N LEU A 238 -6.98 -3.05 -5.95
CA LEU A 238 -6.77 -3.34 -4.53
C LEU A 238 -7.67 -2.50 -3.61
N ILE A 239 -7.90 -1.22 -3.94
CA ILE A 239 -8.87 -0.38 -3.22
C ILE A 239 -10.25 -1.04 -3.29
N GLU A 240 -10.70 -1.39 -4.48
CA GLU A 240 -12.00 -2.03 -4.68
C GLU A 240 -12.10 -3.37 -3.95
N PHE A 241 -11.07 -4.21 -4.05
CA PHE A 241 -11.01 -5.48 -3.32
C PHE A 241 -11.09 -5.28 -1.79
N SER A 242 -10.48 -4.24 -1.23
CA SER A 242 -10.55 -3.95 0.21
C SER A 242 -11.98 -3.63 0.68
N TYR A 243 -12.79 -2.99 -0.17
CA TYR A 243 -14.21 -2.75 0.11
C TYR A 243 -15.05 -4.01 -0.08
N HIS A 244 -14.74 -4.90 -1.03
CA HIS A 244 -15.39 -6.22 -1.10
C HIS A 244 -15.22 -7.01 0.20
N LEU A 245 -14.01 -7.04 0.77
CA LEU A 245 -13.78 -7.68 2.08
C LEU A 245 -14.63 -7.04 3.18
N SER A 246 -14.71 -5.71 3.18
CA SER A 246 -15.48 -4.96 4.19
C SER A 246 -16.98 -5.23 4.10
N ARG A 247 -17.51 -5.37 2.88
CA ARG A 247 -18.92 -5.75 2.65
C ARG A 247 -19.22 -7.15 3.16
N LEU A 248 -18.30 -8.11 2.96
CA LEU A 248 -18.46 -9.46 3.50
C LEU A 248 -18.39 -9.51 5.03
N GLU A 249 -17.65 -8.59 5.64
CA GLU A 249 -17.63 -8.38 7.09
C GLU A 249 -18.83 -7.57 7.61
N GLY A 250 -19.66 -7.01 6.72
CA GLY A 250 -20.81 -6.17 7.08
C GLY A 250 -20.41 -4.84 7.72
N ILE A 251 -19.21 -4.31 7.43
CA ILE A 251 -18.68 -3.09 8.06
C ILE A 251 -18.59 -1.91 7.10
N VAL A 252 -18.96 -0.74 7.60
CA VAL A 252 -18.61 0.55 6.99
C VAL A 252 -17.15 0.85 7.34
N SER A 253 -16.35 1.16 6.34
CA SER A 253 -14.90 1.26 6.50
C SER A 253 -14.26 2.28 5.55
N GLY A 254 -12.96 2.49 5.71
CA GLY A 254 -12.17 3.36 4.87
C GLY A 254 -10.67 3.15 5.12
N PRO A 255 -9.80 3.86 4.40
CA PRO A 255 -8.36 3.77 4.61
C PRO A 255 -7.94 4.32 5.97
N GLU A 256 -6.74 3.92 6.39
CA GLU A 256 -5.98 4.65 7.40
C GLU A 256 -5.59 6.04 6.89
N LEU A 257 -5.65 7.02 7.78
CA LEU A 257 -5.31 8.41 7.53
C LEU A 257 -4.00 8.78 8.24
N PRO A 258 -3.19 9.71 7.69
CA PRO A 258 -3.43 10.47 6.45
C PRO A 258 -3.12 9.65 5.17
N LEU A 259 -3.80 9.99 4.06
CA LEU A 259 -3.53 9.43 2.73
C LEU A 259 -2.35 10.15 2.06
N SER A 260 -1.57 9.42 1.26
CA SER A 260 -0.64 10.05 0.31
C SER A 260 -1.40 10.74 -0.82
N PRO A 261 -0.81 11.72 -1.54
CA PRO A 261 -1.49 12.39 -2.66
C PRO A 261 -2.00 11.41 -3.72
N PHE A 262 -1.20 10.42 -4.10
CA PHE A 262 -1.62 9.37 -5.04
C PHE A 262 -2.70 8.46 -4.45
N GLY A 263 -2.63 8.16 -3.16
CA GLY A 263 -3.67 7.43 -2.45
C GLY A 263 -5.01 8.16 -2.50
N LEU A 264 -5.02 9.47 -2.21
CA LEU A 264 -6.22 10.30 -2.24
C LEU A 264 -6.87 10.31 -3.63
N ILE A 265 -6.09 10.45 -4.71
CA ILE A 265 -6.60 10.39 -6.09
C ILE A 265 -7.25 9.02 -6.37
N GLY A 266 -6.59 7.93 -5.96
CA GLY A 266 -7.12 6.58 -6.14
C GLY A 266 -8.44 6.35 -5.39
N TYR A 267 -8.52 6.79 -4.14
CA TYR A 267 -9.74 6.69 -3.32
C TYR A 267 -10.86 7.58 -3.83
N LEU A 268 -10.59 8.84 -4.19
CA LEU A 268 -11.60 9.74 -4.77
C LEU A 268 -12.17 9.17 -6.06
N ARG A 269 -11.34 8.57 -6.92
CA ARG A 269 -11.82 7.89 -8.13
C ARG A 269 -12.76 6.73 -7.78
N TYR A 270 -12.38 5.88 -6.84
CA TYR A 270 -13.19 4.73 -6.43
C TYR A 270 -14.51 5.17 -5.79
N TRP A 271 -14.45 6.07 -4.81
CA TRP A 271 -15.63 6.60 -4.11
C TRP A 271 -16.57 7.31 -5.06
N SER A 272 -16.03 8.16 -5.96
CA SER A 272 -16.83 8.83 -6.98
C SER A 272 -17.56 7.82 -7.86
N LEU A 273 -16.88 6.76 -8.30
CA LEU A 273 -17.50 5.73 -9.10
C LEU A 273 -18.66 5.03 -8.37
N VAL A 274 -18.41 4.54 -7.15
CA VAL A 274 -19.41 3.80 -6.37
C VAL A 274 -20.61 4.68 -6.04
N ILE A 275 -20.39 5.93 -5.62
CA ILE A 275 -21.45 6.87 -5.25
C ILE A 275 -22.26 7.26 -6.49
N CYS A 276 -21.61 7.64 -7.60
CA CYS A 276 -22.29 7.96 -8.85
C CYS A 276 -23.13 6.78 -9.35
N TRP A 277 -22.56 5.57 -9.33
CA TRP A 277 -23.28 4.37 -9.75
C TRP A 277 -24.50 4.12 -8.86
N GLN A 278 -24.35 4.06 -7.53
CA GLN A 278 -25.48 3.81 -6.62
C GLN A 278 -26.62 4.82 -6.79
N LEU A 279 -26.30 6.11 -6.89
CA LEU A 279 -27.31 7.17 -7.01
C LEU A 279 -27.95 7.28 -8.40
N CYS A 280 -27.29 6.79 -9.46
CA CYS A 280 -27.78 6.96 -10.84
C CYS A 280 -28.33 5.68 -11.47
N GLU A 281 -27.77 4.53 -11.10
CA GLU A 281 -28.02 3.23 -11.75
C GLU A 281 -28.25 2.09 -10.75
N GLY A 282 -27.73 2.21 -9.52
CA GLY A 282 -27.85 1.18 -8.48
C GLY A 282 -29.12 1.30 -7.64
N ASP A 283 -29.11 0.66 -6.48
CA ASP A 283 -30.28 0.47 -5.63
C ASP A 283 -30.88 1.80 -5.13
N LEU A 284 -30.03 2.82 -4.96
CA LEU A 284 -30.44 4.12 -4.48
C LEU A 284 -31.11 5.01 -5.56
N SER A 285 -31.05 4.61 -6.83
CA SER A 285 -31.53 5.44 -7.96
C SER A 285 -33.04 5.70 -7.98
N ASN A 286 -33.83 4.87 -7.29
CA ASN A 286 -35.29 4.97 -7.24
C ASN A 286 -35.82 5.77 -6.05
N PHE A 287 -34.94 6.26 -5.17
CA PHE A 287 -35.34 7.00 -3.97
C PHE A 287 -35.32 8.51 -4.24
N GLU A 288 -36.42 9.20 -3.90
CA GLU A 288 -36.51 10.66 -4.05
C GLU A 288 -35.70 11.40 -2.98
N ARG A 289 -35.61 10.84 -1.77
CA ARG A 289 -34.87 11.41 -0.64
C ARG A 289 -33.99 10.35 0.00
N LEU A 290 -32.73 10.70 0.19
CA LEU A 290 -31.71 9.85 0.79
C LEU A 290 -30.94 10.67 1.81
N SER A 291 -30.64 10.05 2.95
CA SER A 291 -29.66 10.56 3.88
C SER A 291 -28.24 10.15 3.47
N ILE A 292 -27.23 10.87 3.97
CA ILE A 292 -25.82 10.45 3.82
C ILE A 292 -25.57 9.08 4.48
N GLN A 293 -26.37 8.73 5.50
CA GLN A 293 -26.32 7.42 6.13
C GLN A 293 -26.76 6.31 5.18
N ASP A 294 -27.78 6.55 4.34
CA ASP A 294 -28.24 5.56 3.35
C ASP A 294 -27.16 5.28 2.31
N ILE A 295 -26.46 6.33 1.85
CA ILE A 295 -25.29 6.19 0.96
C ILE A 295 -24.19 5.38 1.66
N SER A 296 -23.91 5.67 2.94
CA SER A 296 -22.88 4.96 3.71
C SER A 296 -23.18 3.47 3.85
N LEU A 297 -24.43 3.12 4.16
CA LEU A 297 -24.86 1.73 4.30
C LEU A 297 -24.83 0.99 2.96
N ALA A 298 -25.33 1.60 1.88
CA ALA A 298 -25.36 0.98 0.56
C ALA A 298 -23.96 0.77 -0.05
N THR A 299 -23.01 1.66 0.27
CA THR A 299 -21.67 1.64 -0.33
C THR A 299 -20.60 1.02 0.56
N GLY A 300 -20.83 0.97 1.87
CA GLY A 300 -19.82 0.62 2.88
C GLY A 300 -18.76 1.71 3.10
N ILE A 301 -18.93 2.90 2.52
CA ILE A 301 -18.01 4.03 2.64
C ILE A 301 -18.38 4.88 3.87
N ARG A 302 -17.38 5.33 4.64
CA ARG A 302 -17.63 6.22 5.78
C ARG A 302 -18.25 7.55 5.35
N ILE A 303 -19.12 8.10 6.19
CA ILE A 303 -19.68 9.44 6.01
C ILE A 303 -18.58 10.51 5.86
N SER A 304 -17.48 10.36 6.62
CA SER A 304 -16.32 11.26 6.55
C SER A 304 -15.64 11.28 5.17
N ASP A 305 -15.83 10.23 4.37
CA ASP A 305 -15.24 10.08 3.04
C ASP A 305 -16.26 10.43 1.94
N ILE A 306 -17.56 10.21 2.19
CA ILE A 306 -18.66 10.57 1.28
C ILE A 306 -18.75 12.09 1.08
N ILE A 307 -18.77 12.87 2.16
CA ILE A 307 -18.97 14.33 2.05
C ILE A 307 -17.86 15.01 1.22
N PRO A 308 -16.55 14.75 1.48
CA PRO A 308 -15.49 15.26 0.62
C PRO A 308 -15.60 14.78 -0.83
N THR A 309 -16.07 13.56 -1.07
CA THR A 309 -16.25 13.03 -2.43
C THR A 309 -17.38 13.76 -3.18
N LEU A 310 -18.52 14.01 -2.54
CA LEU A 310 -19.61 14.80 -3.14
C LEU A 310 -19.18 16.24 -3.44
N LYS A 311 -18.35 16.84 -2.57
CA LYS A 311 -17.72 18.14 -2.84
C LYS A 311 -16.77 18.09 -4.03
N HIS A 312 -15.92 17.05 -4.10
CA HIS A 312 -15.00 16.85 -5.22
C HIS A 312 -15.72 16.69 -6.56
N LEU A 313 -16.89 16.05 -6.56
CA LEU A 313 -17.75 15.90 -7.75
C LEU A 313 -18.47 17.19 -8.17
N ASN A 314 -18.38 18.27 -7.37
CA ASN A 314 -19.10 19.52 -7.60
C ASN A 314 -20.61 19.30 -7.83
N CYS A 315 -21.20 18.35 -7.10
CA CYS A 315 -22.60 17.96 -7.29
C CYS A 315 -23.53 18.48 -6.20
N ILE A 316 -23.02 19.14 -5.16
CA ILE A 316 -23.84 19.72 -4.08
C ILE A 316 -24.36 21.08 -4.54
N ILE A 317 -25.69 21.25 -4.61
CA ILE A 317 -26.32 22.52 -5.00
C ILE A 317 -26.51 23.41 -3.77
N ASP A 318 -27.10 22.83 -2.71
CA ASP A 318 -27.32 23.43 -1.39
C ASP A 318 -27.22 22.35 -0.31
N GLU A 319 -27.59 22.66 0.94
CA GLU A 319 -27.48 21.73 2.07
C GLU A 319 -28.25 20.41 1.89
N ASN A 320 -29.27 20.37 1.03
CA ASN A 320 -30.18 19.23 0.90
C ASN A 320 -30.29 18.64 -0.53
N HIS A 321 -29.62 19.22 -1.52
CA HIS A 321 -29.79 18.81 -2.93
C HIS A 321 -28.48 18.39 -3.63
N ILE A 322 -28.53 17.22 -4.26
CA ILE A 322 -27.46 16.70 -5.14
C ILE A 322 -27.91 16.78 -6.60
N ASN A 323 -27.05 17.32 -7.46
CA ASN A 323 -27.27 17.42 -8.90
C ASN A 323 -26.99 16.08 -9.59
N LEU A 324 -28.04 15.27 -9.78
CA LEU A 324 -27.94 13.97 -10.48
C LEU A 324 -27.48 14.11 -11.95
N LYS A 325 -27.67 15.26 -12.60
CA LYS A 325 -27.18 15.45 -13.98
C LYS A 325 -25.66 15.48 -14.02
N VAL A 326 -25.03 16.12 -13.03
CA VAL A 326 -23.55 16.14 -12.88
C VAL A 326 -23.04 14.72 -12.65
N LEU A 327 -23.69 13.95 -11.76
CA LEU A 327 -23.29 12.56 -11.48
C LEU A 327 -23.44 11.65 -12.70
N LYS A 328 -24.58 11.73 -13.42
CA LYS A 328 -24.80 10.95 -14.66
C LYS A 328 -23.79 11.30 -15.74
N GLN A 329 -23.45 12.58 -15.88
CA GLN A 329 -22.43 13.01 -16.84
C GLN A 329 -21.04 12.50 -16.44
N TRP A 330 -20.70 12.56 -15.15
CA TRP A 330 -19.44 12.02 -14.64
C TRP A 330 -19.35 10.52 -14.89
N LEU A 331 -20.42 9.76 -14.64
CA LEU A 331 -20.44 8.32 -14.86
C LEU A 331 -20.20 7.99 -16.34
N LYS A 332 -20.93 8.65 -17.25
CA LYS A 332 -20.76 8.48 -18.71
C LYS A 332 -19.35 8.78 -19.22
N THR A 333 -18.62 9.70 -18.60
CA THR A 333 -17.24 10.03 -19.02
C THR A 333 -16.19 9.08 -18.45
N HIS A 334 -16.53 8.34 -17.39
CA HIS A 334 -15.59 7.47 -16.66
C HIS A 334 -15.88 5.98 -16.81
N THR A 335 -17.04 5.61 -17.36
CA THR A 335 -17.45 4.22 -17.59
C THR A 335 -17.79 3.99 -19.06
N LYS A 336 -17.78 2.72 -19.49
CA LYS A 336 -18.19 2.33 -20.83
C LYS A 336 -19.66 1.87 -20.79
N PRO A 337 -20.53 2.36 -21.70
CA PRO A 337 -21.91 1.92 -21.76
C PRO A 337 -22.01 0.40 -21.91
N GLY A 338 -22.89 -0.23 -21.11
CA GLY A 338 -23.15 -1.68 -21.18
C GLY A 338 -22.03 -2.56 -20.62
N GLN A 339 -21.01 -1.99 -19.98
CA GLN A 339 -19.96 -2.74 -19.28
C GLN A 339 -20.05 -2.52 -17.78
N ASN A 340 -19.75 -3.56 -16.99
CA ASN A 340 -19.59 -3.43 -15.56
C ASN A 340 -18.43 -2.43 -15.28
N PRO A 341 -18.67 -1.33 -14.57
CA PRO A 341 -17.63 -0.33 -14.32
C PRO A 341 -16.64 -0.73 -13.24
N PHE A 342 -16.92 -1.81 -12.50
CA PHE A 342 -16.12 -2.34 -11.40
C PHE A 342 -15.05 -3.32 -11.90
N MET A 343 -13.89 -3.32 -11.25
CA MET A 343 -12.74 -4.15 -11.66
C MET A 343 -12.79 -5.57 -11.09
N ILE A 344 -13.46 -5.77 -9.97
CA ILE A 344 -13.62 -7.07 -9.31
C ILE A 344 -14.90 -7.72 -9.82
N ASN A 345 -14.75 -8.89 -10.44
CA ASN A 345 -15.89 -9.77 -10.73
C ASN A 345 -16.08 -10.74 -9.55
N GLU A 346 -17.28 -10.75 -8.99
CA GLU A 346 -17.63 -11.58 -7.83
C GLU A 346 -17.50 -13.07 -8.10
N GLU A 347 -17.67 -13.53 -9.34
CA GLU A 347 -17.50 -14.93 -9.75
C GLU A 347 -16.06 -15.45 -9.55
N TYR A 348 -15.09 -14.55 -9.49
CA TYR A 348 -13.68 -14.88 -9.27
C TYR A 348 -13.25 -14.76 -7.79
N LEU A 349 -14.16 -14.36 -6.90
CA LEU A 349 -13.88 -14.30 -5.46
C LEU A 349 -13.85 -15.71 -4.87
N LEU A 350 -12.83 -15.97 -4.06
CA LEU A 350 -12.61 -17.25 -3.37
C LEU A 350 -12.54 -16.99 -1.87
N ILE A 351 -13.62 -16.45 -1.30
CA ILE A 351 -13.57 -15.86 0.04
C ILE A 351 -13.98 -16.83 1.14
N ASP A 352 -14.67 -17.93 0.80
CA ASP A 352 -14.88 -19.07 1.70
C ASP A 352 -13.52 -19.61 2.21
N ASP A 353 -13.46 -19.94 3.51
CA ASP A 353 -12.19 -20.20 4.24
C ASP A 353 -11.91 -21.67 4.54
#